data_AF-A0A7X3UED0-F1
#
_entry.id   AF-A0A7X3UED0-F1
#
_cell.length_a   1.000
_cell.length_b   1.000
_cell.length_c   1.000
_cell.angle_alpha   90.00
_cell.angle_beta   90.00
_cell.angle_gamma   90.00
#
_symmetry.space_group_name_H-M   'P 1'
#
loop_
_entity.id
_entity.type
_entity.pdbx_description
1 polymer ?
#
loop_
_entity_poly.entity_id
_entity_poly.type
_entity_poly.pdbx_seq_one_letter_code
_entity_poly.pdbx_strand_id
1 'polypeptide(L)' 'MRTLDNHNDMMLDAQRRADGEPPATDVACNHCGTEMLYSDHLILTTIPPQRRVECPDCGNSGLKILYVAVSY' A
#
# COMPACT_ATOMS: atom_id res chain seq x y z
N MET A 1 17.39 25.80 -17.75
CA MET A 1 16.36 25.12 -18.57
C MET A 1 16.41 23.65 -18.23
N ARG A 2 15.29 23.02 -17.85
CA ARG A 2 15.23 21.56 -17.76
C ARG A 2 15.13 21.02 -19.19
N THR A 3 16.04 20.14 -19.60
CA THR A 3 15.95 19.45 -20.90
C THR A 3 14.82 18.42 -20.85
N LEU A 4 14.26 18.07 -22.00
CA LEU A 4 13.21 17.04 -22.08
C LEU A 4 13.68 15.71 -21.49
N ASP A 5 14.96 15.37 -21.71
CA ASP A 5 15.59 14.16 -21.15
C ASP A 5 15.61 14.19 -19.63
N ASN A 6 15.94 15.33 -19.02
CA ASN A 6 15.95 15.47 -17.55
C ASN A 6 14.53 15.36 -16.97
N HIS A 7 13.50 15.80 -17.70
CA HIS A 7 12.12 15.57 -17.28
C HIS A 7 11.74 14.08 -17.38
N ASN A 8 12.11 13.41 -18.46
CA ASN A 8 11.83 11.98 -18.64
C ASN A 8 12.53 11.12 -17.59
N ASP A 9 13.78 11.41 -17.25
CA ASP A 9 14.53 10.71 -16.19
C ASP A 9 13.85 10.88 -14.83
N MET A 10 13.43 12.12 -14.51
CA MET A 10 12.68 12.39 -13.27
C MET A 10 11.35 11.62 -13.21
N MET A 11 10.63 11.51 -14.33
CA MET A 11 9.36 10.78 -14.39
C MET A 11 9.57 9.26 -14.28
N LEU A 12 10.60 8.72 -14.93
CA LEU A 12 10.97 7.30 -14.82
C LEU A 12 11.38 6.93 -13.40
N ASP A 13 12.15 7.76 -12.72
CA ASP A 13 12.53 7.55 -11.32
C ASP A 13 11.32 7.61 -10.37
N ALA A 14 10.42 8.56 -10.58
CA ALA A 14 9.18 8.66 -9.81
C ALA A 14 8.32 7.40 -9.99
N GLN A 15 8.21 6.89 -11.21
CA GLN A 15 7.44 5.68 -11.50
C GLN A 15 8.08 4.43 -10.89
N ARG A 16 9.41 4.26 -10.97
CA ARG A 16 10.11 3.15 -10.30
C ARG A 16 9.90 3.14 -8.79
N ARG A 17 9.85 4.32 -8.16
CA ARG A 17 9.55 4.43 -6.72
C ARG A 17 8.10 4.06 -6.43
N ALA A 18 7.16 4.57 -7.21
CA ALA A 18 5.74 4.23 -7.07
C ALA A 18 5.48 2.72 -7.27
N ASP A 19 6.16 2.08 -8.22
CA ASP A 19 6.06 0.63 -8.46
C ASP A 19 6.62 -0.21 -7.29
N GLY A 20 7.53 0.35 -6.49
CA GLY A 20 8.08 -0.26 -5.29
C GLY A 20 7.34 0.12 -3.99
N GLU A 21 6.44 1.09 -4.05
CA GLU A 21 5.68 1.55 -2.89
C GLU A 21 4.42 0.69 -2.70
N PRO A 22 4.18 0.19 -1.47
CA PRO A 22 2.99 -0.59 -1.21
C PRO A 22 1.71 0.26 -1.35
N PRO A 23 0.63 -0.27 -1.92
CA PRO A 23 -0.60 0.48 -2.12
C PRO A 23 -1.25 0.87 -0.79
N ALA A 24 -1.87 2.05 -0.77
CA ALA A 24 -2.60 2.57 0.38
C ALA A 24 -3.92 1.82 0.61
N THR A 25 -4.42 1.81 1.86
CA THR A 25 -5.50 0.92 2.28
C THR A 25 -6.80 1.62 2.68
N ASP A 26 -6.86 2.96 2.62
CA ASP A 26 -7.94 3.81 3.14
C ASP A 26 -8.25 3.60 4.64
N VAL A 27 -7.34 2.95 5.38
CA VAL A 27 -7.46 2.70 6.81
C VAL A 27 -6.48 3.58 7.56
N ALA A 28 -6.96 4.39 8.49
CA ALA A 28 -6.11 5.18 9.37
C ALA A 28 -5.56 4.32 10.52
N CYS A 29 -4.30 4.54 10.87
CA CYS A 29 -3.68 3.94 12.04
C CYS A 29 -4.29 4.48 13.34
N ASN A 30 -4.66 3.58 14.25
CA ASN A 30 -5.24 3.96 15.54
C ASN A 30 -4.27 4.71 16.48
N HIS A 31 -2.97 4.69 16.21
CA HIS A 31 -1.96 5.32 17.07
C HIS A 31 -1.53 6.71 16.60
N CYS A 32 -1.40 6.92 15.29
CA CYS A 32 -0.89 8.17 14.73
C CYS A 32 -1.84 8.82 13.71
N GLY A 33 -2.90 8.14 13.28
CA GLY A 33 -3.84 8.63 12.28
C GLY A 33 -3.35 8.54 10.83
N THR A 34 -2.10 8.15 10.59
CA THR A 34 -1.54 7.97 9.23
C THR A 34 -2.24 6.82 8.51
N GLU A 35 -2.45 6.96 7.21
CA GLU A 35 -2.97 5.89 6.37
C GLU A 35 -2.03 4.68 6.38
N MET A 36 -2.61 3.49 6.52
CA MET A 36 -1.89 2.23 6.49
C MET A 36 -1.66 1.79 5.05
N LEU A 37 -0.52 1.13 4.81
CA LEU A 37 -0.13 0.57 3.52
C LEU A 37 -0.27 -0.96 3.53
N TYR A 38 -0.57 -1.57 2.39
CA TYR A 38 -0.63 -3.02 2.27
C TYR A 38 0.77 -3.61 2.26
N SER A 39 1.03 -4.62 3.10
CA SER A 39 2.21 -5.47 2.90
C SER A 39 1.99 -6.46 1.75
N ASP A 40 3.09 -6.96 1.21
CA ASP A 40 3.21 -8.06 0.24
C ASP A 40 2.63 -9.39 0.74
N HIS A 41 2.43 -9.56 2.04
CA HIS A 41 1.90 -10.80 2.62
C HIS A 41 0.36 -10.83 2.68
N LEU A 42 -0.24 -11.60 1.77
CA LEU A 42 -1.66 -11.98 1.79
C LEU A 42 -1.87 -13.31 2.52
N ILE A 43 -2.81 -13.35 3.46
CA ILE A 43 -3.18 -14.57 4.20
C ILE A 43 -4.52 -15.06 3.65
N LEU A 44 -4.44 -16.01 2.71
CA LEU A 44 -5.61 -16.63 2.06
C LEU A 44 -6.19 -17.82 2.85
N THR A 45 -5.55 -18.23 3.94
CA THR A 45 -5.97 -19.40 4.74
C THR A 45 -7.12 -19.10 5.69
N THR A 46 -7.47 -17.82 5.86
CA THR A 46 -8.59 -17.37 6.70
C THR A 46 -9.83 -17.11 5.85
N ILE A 47 -11.02 -17.41 6.38
CA ILE A 47 -12.31 -17.07 5.77
C ILE A 47 -13.04 -16.10 6.71
N PRO A 48 -13.23 -14.83 6.33
CA PRO A 48 -12.80 -14.18 5.08
C PRO A 48 -11.28 -13.96 4.98
N PRO A 49 -10.71 -13.85 3.76
CA PRO A 49 -9.27 -13.62 3.56
C PRO A 49 -8.80 -12.35 4.26
N GLN A 50 -7.57 -12.35 4.75
CA GLN A 50 -6.99 -11.20 5.44
C GLN A 50 -5.67 -10.80 4.79
N ARG A 51 -5.38 -9.50 4.76
CA ARG A 51 -4.10 -8.97 4.26
C ARG A 51 -3.41 -8.15 5.33
N ARG A 52 -2.08 -8.29 5.45
CA ARG A 52 -1.30 -7.44 6.36
C ARG A 52 -1.31 -6.00 5.88
N VAL A 53 -1.42 -5.11 6.85
CA VAL A 53 -1.29 -3.67 6.68
C VAL A 53 -0.28 -3.12 7.68
N GLU A 54 0.48 -2.12 7.28
CA GLU A 54 1.54 -1.52 8.09
C GLU A 54 1.48 -0.01 8.01
N CYS A 55 1.70 0.63 9.16
CA CYS A 55 1.79 2.07 9.32
C CYS A 55 3.21 2.54 8.99
N PRO A 56 3.42 3.40 7.97
CA PRO A 56 4.76 3.84 7.57
C PRO A 56 5.43 4.74 8.63
N ASP A 57 4.63 5.50 9.40
CA ASP A 57 5.18 6.46 10.37
C ASP A 57 5.49 5.83 11.73
N CYS A 58 4.72 4.83 12.13
CA CYS A 58 4.74 4.28 13.48
C CYS A 58 5.18 2.81 13.54
N GLY A 59 5.32 2.14 12.39
CA GLY A 59 5.68 0.72 12.30
C GLY A 59 4.62 -0.23 12.85
N ASN A 60 3.43 0.26 13.20
CA ASN A 60 2.36 -0.59 13.71
C ASN A 60 1.78 -1.43 12.58
N SER A 61 1.70 -2.75 12.81
CA SER A 61 1.15 -3.70 11.84
C SER A 61 -0.20 -4.23 12.31
N GLY A 62 -1.06 -4.55 11.34
CA GLY A 62 -2.40 -5.07 11.55
C GLY A 62 -2.83 -5.99 10.42
N LEU A 63 -4.06 -6.49 10.54
CA LEU A 63 -4.70 -7.32 9.51
C LEU A 63 -5.99 -6.62 9.05
N LYS A 64 -6.10 -6.39 7.75
CA LYS A 64 -7.33 -5.91 7.11
C LYS A 64 -8.09 -7.11 6.55
N ILE A 65 -9.36 -7.21 6.89
CA ILE A 65 -10.26 -8.21 6.33
C ILE A 65 -10.60 -7.79 4.89
N LEU A 66 -10.46 -8.74 3.95
CA LEU A 66 -10.87 -8.58 2.56
C LEU A 66 -12.27 -9.16 2.41
N TYR A 67 -13.27 -8.31 2.24
CA TYR A 67 -14.60 -8.74 1.84
C TYR A 67 -14.57 -9.12 0.35
N VAL A 68 -14.56 -10.42 0.06
CA VAL A 68 -14.79 -10.90 -1.30
C VAL A 68 -16.30 -10.93 -1.51
N ALA A 69 -16.81 -10.06 -2.37
CA ALA A 69 -18.22 -10.10 -2.76
C ALA A 69 -18.49 -11.44 -3.47
N VAL A 70 -19.20 -12.35 -2.80
CA VAL A 70 -19.69 -13.58 -3.42
C VAL A 70 -20.99 -13.22 -4.14
N SER A 71 -20.90 -12.97 -5.45
CA SER A 71 -22.09 -12.84 -6.29
C SER A 71 -22.64 -14.23 -6.57
N TYR A 72 -23.87 -14.51 -6.12
CA TYR A 72 -24.63 -15.72 -6.40
C TYR A 72 -25.40 -15.61 -7.72
#